data_AF-A0A8X6XE53-F1
#
_entry.id   AF-A0A8X6XE53-F1
#
_cell.length_a   1.000
_cell.length_b   1.000
_cell.length_c   1.000
_cell.angle_alpha   90.00
_cell.angle_beta   90.00
_cell.angle_gamma   90.00
#
_symmetry.space_group_name_H-M   'P 1'
#
loop_
_entity.id
_entity.type
_entity.pdbx_description
1 polymer ?
#
loop_
_entity_poly.entity_id
_entity_poly.type
_entity_poly.pdbx_seq_one_letter_code
_entity_poly.pdbx_strand_id
1 'polypeptide(L)'
;MPKLEEIQWCFKYSPWLQITIDLLLMSLFVLQHSWQNRKAVKEFLSNKGFRVFERLLYNLGSCLALQVLIQLWHPIPSWIVWEISTSVYPLAWWFFAITHIIAWLIIYGGCFVMDLTELLGAKQVFYSLQNWPDPLSLKSDGLRRFYSHMRHPSFCALTLLLLIHPTMQIDRLILAHVFLLYMILCTRVDDVDYCYQRRMLQRKERDLNCS
;
A
#
# COMPACT_ATOMS: atom_id res chain seq x y z
N MET A 1 18.82 -37.89 6.34
CA MET A 1 17.72 -37.21 7.07
C MET A 1 18.18 -36.21 8.16
N PRO A 2 19.28 -36.39 8.94
CA PRO A 2 19.64 -35.40 9.97
C PRO A 2 20.06 -34.02 9.43
N LYS A 3 20.64 -33.96 8.22
CA LYS A 3 21.03 -32.69 7.59
C LYS A 3 19.84 -31.78 7.24
N LEU A 4 18.67 -32.34 6.92
CA LEU A 4 17.48 -31.52 6.59
C LEU A 4 16.88 -30.90 7.84
N GLU A 5 16.89 -31.63 8.96
CA GLU A 5 16.43 -31.13 10.26
C GLU A 5 17.41 -30.08 10.81
N GLU A 6 18.72 -30.27 10.69
CA GLU A 6 19.72 -29.24 11.03
C GLU A 6 19.55 -27.96 10.20
N ILE A 7 19.32 -28.07 8.90
CA ILE A 7 19.07 -26.91 8.03
C ILE A 7 17.77 -26.20 8.44
N GLN A 8 16.69 -26.95 8.70
CA GLN A 8 15.44 -26.37 9.19
C GLN A 8 15.61 -25.72 10.57
N TRP A 9 16.47 -26.27 11.43
CA TRP A 9 16.77 -25.72 12.74
C TRP A 9 17.56 -24.40 12.61
N CYS A 10 18.65 -24.37 11.85
CA CYS A 10 19.36 -23.11 11.55
C CYS A 10 18.45 -22.06 10.92
N PHE A 11 17.51 -22.48 10.06
CA PHE A 11 16.56 -21.58 9.41
C PHE A 11 15.53 -21.00 10.40
N LYS A 12 15.06 -21.81 11.32
CA LYS A 12 14.06 -21.44 12.32
C LYS A 12 14.63 -20.59 13.47
N TYR A 13 15.92 -20.72 13.78
CA TYR A 13 16.53 -20.11 14.97
C TYR A 13 17.59 -19.04 14.68
N SER A 14 17.98 -18.80 13.42
CA SER A 14 18.91 -17.72 13.07
C SER A 14 18.16 -16.42 12.70
N PRO A 15 18.18 -15.37 13.54
CA PRO A 15 17.49 -14.12 13.26
C PRO A 15 18.05 -13.41 12.01
N TRP A 16 19.34 -13.55 11.74
CA TRP A 16 19.97 -12.97 10.55
C TRP A 16 19.43 -13.55 9.24
N LEU A 17 19.15 -14.86 9.22
CA LEU A 17 18.59 -15.51 8.05
C LEU A 17 17.15 -15.06 7.82
N GLN A 18 16.36 -14.96 8.89
CA GLN A 18 14.98 -14.45 8.86
C GLN A 18 14.93 -13.04 8.27
N ILE A 19 15.77 -12.13 8.75
CA ILE A 19 15.90 -10.77 8.19
C ILE A 19 16.24 -10.82 6.69
N THR A 20 17.18 -11.68 6.29
CA THR A 20 17.58 -11.78 4.89
C THR A 20 16.42 -12.25 4.00
N ILE A 21 15.64 -13.23 4.46
CA ILE A 21 14.46 -13.72 3.75
C ILE A 21 13.39 -12.64 3.67
N ASP A 22 13.10 -11.95 4.78
CA ASP A 22 12.11 -10.88 4.81
C ASP A 22 12.52 -9.73 3.88
N LEU A 23 13.79 -9.35 3.85
CA LEU A 23 14.31 -8.34 2.90
C LEU A 23 14.20 -8.80 1.44
N LEU A 24 14.41 -10.08 1.15
CA LEU A 24 14.20 -10.65 -0.19
C LEU A 24 12.72 -10.66 -0.58
N LEU A 25 11.82 -11.02 0.34
CA LEU A 25 10.37 -10.98 0.14
C LEU A 25 9.88 -9.55 -0.11
N MET A 26 10.38 -8.58 0.66
CA MET A 26 10.09 -7.17 0.47
C MET A 26 10.62 -6.66 -0.87
N SER A 27 11.84 -7.05 -1.24
CA SER A 27 12.43 -6.71 -2.53
C SER A 27 11.60 -7.28 -3.68
N LEU A 28 11.16 -8.54 -3.58
CA LEU A 28 10.28 -9.18 -4.55
C LEU A 28 8.97 -8.39 -4.72
N PHE A 29 8.34 -8.00 -3.61
CA PHE A 29 7.12 -7.20 -3.63
C PHE A 29 7.33 -5.84 -4.30
N VAL A 30 8.35 -5.08 -3.89
CA VAL A 30 8.66 -3.76 -4.44
C VAL A 30 9.03 -3.85 -5.92
N LEU A 31 9.82 -4.85 -6.31
CA LEU A 31 10.22 -5.08 -7.70
C LEU A 31 9.03 -5.46 -8.56
N GLN A 32 8.17 -6.39 -8.13
CA GLN A 32 6.96 -6.76 -8.87
C GLN A 32 6.06 -5.53 -9.07
N HIS A 33 5.80 -4.78 -8.00
CA HIS A 33 4.92 -3.61 -8.02
C HIS A 33 5.48 -2.49 -8.92
N SER A 34 6.79 -2.22 -8.83
CA SER A 34 7.46 -1.20 -9.64
C SER A 34 7.61 -1.61 -11.10
N TRP A 35 7.90 -2.89 -11.36
CA TRP A 35 8.10 -3.44 -12.69
C TRP A 35 6.84 -3.30 -13.55
N GLN A 36 5.68 -3.62 -12.99
CA GLN A 36 4.44 -3.62 -13.73
C GLN A 36 3.95 -2.21 -14.10
N ASN A 37 4.49 -1.17 -13.45
CA ASN A 37 4.24 0.22 -13.81
C ASN A 37 5.18 0.76 -14.92
N ARG A 38 6.12 -0.04 -15.42
CA ARG A 38 7.01 0.37 -16.53
C ARG A 38 6.24 0.49 -17.83
N LYS A 39 6.56 1.54 -18.62
CA LYS A 39 5.93 1.80 -19.93
C LYS A 39 5.99 0.58 -20.86
N ALA A 40 7.12 -0.12 -20.89
CA ALA A 40 7.31 -1.33 -21.71
C ALA A 40 6.28 -2.43 -21.41
N VAL A 41 5.93 -2.64 -20.13
CA VAL A 41 4.92 -3.64 -19.74
C VAL A 41 3.53 -3.21 -20.22
N LYS A 42 3.21 -1.92 -20.06
CA LYS A 42 1.93 -1.34 -20.50
C LYS A 42 1.77 -1.39 -22.01
N GLU A 43 2.82 -1.04 -22.74
CA GLU A 43 2.88 -1.12 -24.21
C GLU A 43 2.76 -2.56 -24.69
N PHE A 44 3.44 -3.51 -24.04
CA PHE A 44 3.30 -4.94 -24.37
C PHE A 44 1.87 -5.46 -24.15
N LEU A 45 1.23 -5.12 -23.03
CA LEU A 45 -0.17 -5.48 -22.78
C LEU A 45 -1.11 -4.81 -23.79
N SER A 46 -0.86 -3.54 -24.12
CA SER A 46 -1.65 -2.80 -25.09
C SER A 46 -1.53 -3.40 -26.49
N ASN A 47 -0.33 -3.75 -26.93
CA ASN A 47 -0.07 -4.36 -28.25
C ASN A 47 -0.74 -5.73 -28.39
N LYS A 48 -0.92 -6.46 -27.28
CA LYS A 48 -1.65 -7.73 -27.25
C LYS A 48 -3.17 -7.58 -27.08
N GLY A 49 -3.70 -6.36 -27.04
CA GLY A 49 -5.14 -6.10 -26.86
C GLY A 49 -5.64 -6.18 -25.41
N PHE A 50 -4.76 -6.38 -24.42
CA PHE A 50 -5.12 -6.53 -23.01
C PHE A 50 -5.08 -5.20 -22.23
N ARG A 51 -5.14 -4.05 -22.91
CA ARG A 51 -5.09 -2.72 -22.27
C ARG A 51 -6.15 -2.56 -21.17
N VAL A 52 -7.34 -3.08 -21.40
CA VAL A 52 -8.47 -3.01 -20.46
C VAL A 52 -8.17 -3.78 -19.17
N PHE A 53 -7.39 -4.85 -19.25
CA PHE A 53 -7.01 -5.70 -18.12
C PHE A 53 -5.75 -5.23 -17.39
N GLU A 54 -5.06 -4.16 -17.85
CA GLU A 54 -3.82 -3.68 -17.26
C GLU A 54 -3.94 -3.50 -15.73
N ARG A 55 -4.98 -2.79 -15.29
CA ARG A 55 -5.22 -2.51 -13.87
C ARG A 55 -5.60 -3.75 -13.07
N LEU A 56 -6.40 -4.64 -13.67
CA LEU A 56 -6.78 -5.91 -13.04
C LEU A 56 -5.55 -6.79 -12.80
N LEU A 57 -4.74 -7.01 -13.84
CA LEU A 57 -3.52 -7.80 -13.76
C LEU A 57 -2.49 -7.17 -12.81
N TYR A 58 -2.45 -5.83 -12.73
CA TYR A 58 -1.62 -5.10 -11.78
C TYR A 58 -1.98 -5.39 -10.35
N ASN A 59 -3.27 -5.29 -10.02
CA ASN A 59 -3.74 -5.55 -8.68
C ASN A 59 -3.61 -7.03 -8.32
N LEU A 60 -3.97 -7.95 -9.23
CA LEU A 60 -3.81 -9.39 -9.00
C LEU A 60 -2.36 -9.75 -8.71
N GLY A 61 -1.42 -9.28 -9.53
CA GLY A 61 0.02 -9.51 -9.31
C GLY A 61 0.49 -8.94 -7.97
N SER A 62 0.06 -7.72 -7.63
CA SER A 62 0.41 -7.07 -6.37
C SER A 62 -0.18 -7.79 -5.15
N CYS A 63 -1.42 -8.26 -5.25
CA CYS A 63 -2.09 -9.04 -4.21
C CYS A 63 -1.39 -10.39 -4.00
N LEU A 64 -0.99 -11.08 -5.08
CA LEU A 64 -0.25 -12.34 -4.98
C LEU A 64 1.13 -12.13 -4.34
N ALA A 65 1.89 -11.11 -4.79
CA ALA A 65 3.19 -10.80 -4.20
C ALA A 65 3.07 -10.42 -2.71
N LEU A 66 2.04 -9.65 -2.35
CA LEU A 66 1.76 -9.31 -0.95
C LEU A 66 1.34 -10.54 -0.13
N GLN A 67 0.53 -11.43 -0.70
CA GLN A 67 0.12 -12.68 -0.05
C GLN A 67 1.32 -13.57 0.24
N VAL A 68 2.25 -13.70 -0.71
CA VAL A 68 3.52 -14.43 -0.52
C VAL A 68 4.33 -13.79 0.61
N LEU A 69 4.44 -12.45 0.63
CA LEU A 69 5.13 -11.72 1.69
C LEU A 69 4.51 -12.00 3.06
N ILE A 70 3.18 -11.92 3.20
CA ILE A 70 2.48 -12.17 4.47
C ILE A 70 2.64 -13.61 4.94
N GLN A 71 2.53 -14.59 4.03
CA GLN A 71 2.58 -16.01 4.38
C GLN A 71 3.99 -16.48 4.73
N LEU A 72 5.02 -15.91 4.11
CA LEU A 72 6.41 -16.29 4.30
C LEU A 72 7.15 -15.31 5.23
N TRP A 73 6.45 -14.40 5.89
CA TRP A 73 7.05 -13.45 6.83
C TRP A 73 7.55 -14.16 8.09
N HIS A 74 8.77 -13.86 8.53
CA HIS A 74 9.37 -14.46 9.71
C HIS A 74 9.47 -13.46 10.87
N PRO A 75 8.53 -13.47 11.84
CA PRO A 75 8.62 -12.58 12.99
C PRO A 75 9.82 -12.93 13.87
N ILE A 76 10.50 -11.91 14.43
CA ILE A 76 11.71 -12.08 15.23
C ILE A 76 11.44 -11.61 16.67
N PRO A 77 10.77 -12.44 17.49
CA PRO A 77 10.33 -12.04 18.83
C PRO A 77 11.48 -11.84 19.82
N SER A 78 12.67 -12.37 19.53
CA SER A 78 13.85 -12.22 20.39
C SER A 78 14.40 -10.79 20.40
N TRP A 79 14.16 -10.00 19.34
CA TRP A 79 14.77 -8.69 19.16
C TRP A 79 13.70 -7.60 19.22
N ILE A 80 13.43 -7.13 20.42
CA ILE A 80 12.47 -6.08 20.73
C ILE A 80 13.21 -4.75 20.81
N VAL A 81 12.76 -3.75 20.04
CA VAL A 81 13.32 -2.39 20.04
C VAL A 81 12.67 -1.56 21.15
N TRP A 82 11.34 -1.65 21.27
CA TRP A 82 10.60 -1.09 22.40
C TRP A 82 9.38 -1.93 22.73
N GLU A 83 8.98 -1.87 23.99
CA GLU A 83 7.76 -2.50 24.48
C GLU A 83 7.12 -1.58 25.52
N ILE A 84 5.88 -1.17 25.26
CA ILE A 84 5.08 -0.37 26.17
C ILE A 84 3.99 -1.26 26.76
N SER A 85 4.04 -1.46 28.08
CA SER A 85 3.07 -2.27 28.80
C SER A 85 1.70 -1.59 28.84
N THR A 86 0.87 -1.85 27.84
CA THR A 86 -0.49 -1.31 27.74
C THR A 86 -1.44 -1.83 28.82
N SER A 87 -1.09 -2.96 29.47
CA SER A 87 -1.78 -3.49 30.65
C SER A 87 -1.58 -2.62 31.91
N VAL A 88 -0.43 -1.95 32.02
CA VAL A 88 -0.08 -1.10 33.16
C VAL A 88 -0.53 0.35 32.93
N TYR A 89 -0.56 0.80 31.68
CA TYR A 89 -0.89 2.18 31.30
C TYR A 89 -2.13 2.23 30.39
N PRO A 90 -3.36 2.36 30.96
CA PRO A 90 -4.59 2.41 30.19
C PRO A 90 -4.66 3.56 29.17
N LEU A 91 -4.05 4.70 29.48
CA LEU A 91 -3.97 5.84 28.56
C LEU A 91 -3.15 5.51 27.31
N ALA A 92 -2.05 4.76 27.45
CA ALA A 92 -1.26 4.31 26.31
C ALA A 92 -2.05 3.33 25.44
N TRP A 93 -2.82 2.42 26.05
CA TRP A 93 -3.70 1.52 25.32
C TRP A 93 -4.72 2.28 24.46
N TRP A 94 -5.43 3.26 25.05
CA TRP A 94 -6.40 4.07 24.32
C TRP A 94 -5.76 4.88 23.18
N PHE A 95 -4.58 5.44 23.40
CA PHE A 95 -3.82 6.14 22.37
C PHE A 95 -3.54 5.24 21.16
N PHE A 96 -2.99 4.05 21.38
CA PHE A 96 -2.73 3.09 20.29
C PHE A 96 -4.01 2.63 19.61
N ALA A 97 -5.05 2.29 20.38
CA ALA A 97 -6.33 1.81 19.85
C ALA A 97 -7.03 2.86 18.97
N ILE A 98 -7.16 4.10 19.47
CA ILE A 98 -7.79 5.20 18.72
C ILE A 98 -6.99 5.49 17.45
N THR A 99 -5.66 5.54 17.55
CA THR A 99 -4.80 5.80 16.38
C THR A 99 -4.99 4.72 15.31
N HIS A 100 -5.05 3.45 15.70
CA HIS A 100 -5.30 2.35 14.76
C HIS A 100 -6.69 2.43 14.13
N ILE A 101 -7.73 2.72 14.93
CA ILE A 101 -9.10 2.88 14.43
C ILE A 101 -9.15 3.98 13.37
N ILE A 102 -8.57 5.15 13.66
CA ILE A 102 -8.54 6.28 12.72
C ILE A 102 -7.77 5.88 11.46
N ALA A 103 -6.62 5.22 11.58
CA ALA A 103 -5.83 4.82 10.42
C ALA A 103 -6.57 3.79 9.54
N TRP A 104 -7.25 2.81 10.13
CA TRP A 104 -8.10 1.88 9.37
C TRP A 104 -9.28 2.57 8.70
N LEU A 105 -9.93 3.52 9.38
CA LEU A 105 -11.00 4.33 8.79
C LEU A 105 -10.49 5.15 7.59
N ILE A 106 -9.29 5.72 7.67
CA ILE A 106 -8.66 6.42 6.54
C ILE A 106 -8.39 5.47 5.38
N ILE A 107 -7.87 4.27 5.65
CA ILE A 107 -7.58 3.27 4.61
C ILE A 107 -8.87 2.84 3.90
N TYR A 108 -9.88 2.38 4.65
CA TYR A 108 -11.14 1.90 4.09
C TYR A 108 -11.94 3.05 3.45
N GLY A 109 -11.98 4.21 4.10
CA GLY A 109 -12.59 5.42 3.54
C GLY A 109 -11.93 5.82 2.23
N GLY A 110 -10.60 5.77 2.15
CA GLY A 110 -9.84 6.00 0.92
C GLY A 110 -10.21 5.00 -0.18
N CYS A 111 -10.31 3.70 0.13
CA CYS A 111 -10.76 2.68 -0.81
C CYS A 111 -12.18 2.94 -1.33
N PHE A 112 -13.09 3.38 -0.46
CA PHE A 112 -14.47 3.69 -0.84
C PHE A 112 -14.55 4.95 -1.73
N VAL A 113 -13.84 6.03 -1.35
CA VAL A 113 -13.80 7.29 -2.12
C VAL A 113 -13.18 7.08 -3.51
N MET A 114 -12.19 6.20 -3.63
CA MET A 114 -11.52 5.90 -4.90
C MET A 114 -12.34 4.99 -5.82
N ASP A 115 -13.51 4.51 -5.37
CA ASP A 115 -14.31 3.45 -5.99
C ASP A 115 -13.52 2.13 -6.11
N LEU A 116 -13.85 1.15 -5.26
CA LEU A 116 -13.15 -0.13 -5.21
C LEU A 116 -13.17 -0.86 -6.56
N THR A 117 -14.25 -0.73 -7.34
CA THR A 117 -14.36 -1.39 -8.65
C THR A 117 -13.43 -0.77 -9.69
N GLU A 118 -13.23 0.54 -9.60
CA GLU A 118 -12.30 1.28 -10.43
C GLU A 118 -10.85 1.06 -9.99
N LEU A 119 -10.62 0.92 -8.68
CA LEU A 119 -9.33 0.58 -8.10
C LEU A 119 -8.90 -0.82 -8.57
N LEU A 120 -9.80 -1.82 -8.49
CA LEU A 120 -9.55 -3.20 -8.87
C LEU A 120 -9.32 -3.39 -10.38
N GLY A 121 -9.90 -2.55 -11.23
CA GLY A 121 -9.87 -2.73 -12.69
C GLY A 121 -11.16 -3.32 -13.27
N ALA A 122 -12.10 -3.72 -12.42
CA ALA A 122 -13.36 -4.36 -12.84
C ALA A 122 -14.25 -3.40 -13.64
N LYS A 123 -14.27 -2.11 -13.25
CA LYS A 123 -15.04 -1.08 -13.93
C LYS A 123 -14.55 -0.84 -15.36
N GLN A 124 -13.25 -0.87 -15.59
CA GLN A 124 -12.64 -0.73 -16.92
C GLN A 124 -13.05 -1.88 -17.84
N VAL A 125 -13.04 -3.12 -17.33
CA VAL A 125 -13.51 -4.31 -18.06
C VAL A 125 -15.00 -4.19 -18.39
N PHE A 126 -15.84 -3.84 -17.41
CA PHE A 126 -17.28 -3.69 -17.61
C PHE A 126 -17.63 -2.60 -18.64
N TYR A 127 -16.98 -1.43 -18.56
CA TYR A 127 -17.20 -0.33 -19.50
C TYR A 127 -16.76 -0.71 -20.92
N SER A 128 -15.66 -1.46 -21.06
CA SER A 128 -15.23 -1.97 -22.36
C SER A 128 -16.22 -2.95 -22.97
N LEU A 129 -16.87 -3.81 -22.18
CA LEU A 129 -17.89 -4.74 -22.66
C LEU A 129 -19.16 -4.00 -23.14
N GLN A 130 -19.47 -2.85 -22.52
CA GLN A 130 -20.60 -1.99 -22.87
C GLN A 130 -20.28 -0.95 -23.96
N ASN A 131 -19.06 -0.95 -24.53
CA ASN A 131 -18.57 0.08 -25.46
C ASN A 131 -18.64 1.52 -24.91
N TRP A 132 -18.48 1.69 -23.60
CA TRP A 132 -18.42 2.98 -22.93
C TRP A 132 -16.99 3.54 -22.86
N PRO A 133 -16.81 4.87 -22.78
CA PRO A 133 -15.50 5.48 -22.63
C PRO A 133 -14.85 5.08 -21.29
N ASP A 134 -13.51 5.01 -21.26
CA ASP A 134 -12.75 4.61 -20.07
C ASP A 134 -13.16 5.47 -18.84
N PRO A 135 -13.49 4.87 -17.68
CA PRO A 135 -13.83 5.59 -16.45
C PRO A 135 -12.85 6.72 -16.08
N LEU A 136 -11.56 6.55 -16.38
CA LEU A 136 -10.54 7.58 -16.11
C LEU A 136 -10.63 8.78 -17.05
N SER A 137 -11.13 8.59 -18.27
CA SER A 137 -11.30 9.67 -19.26
C SER A 137 -12.45 10.61 -18.91
N LEU A 138 -13.38 10.17 -18.07
CA LEU A 138 -14.51 10.95 -17.57
C LEU A 138 -14.13 11.85 -16.37
N LYS A 139 -12.93 11.68 -15.80
CA LYS A 139 -12.46 12.45 -14.64
C LYS A 139 -11.72 13.72 -15.08
N SER A 140 -11.83 14.79 -14.30
CA SER A 140 -11.14 16.06 -14.58
C SER A 140 -9.63 15.89 -14.63
N ASP A 141 -8.95 16.63 -15.51
CA ASP A 141 -7.50 16.55 -15.69
C ASP A 141 -6.71 16.84 -14.40
N GLY A 142 -7.18 17.78 -13.58
CA GLY A 142 -6.57 18.08 -12.28
C GLY A 142 -6.61 16.89 -11.31
N LEU A 143 -7.71 16.15 -11.28
CA LEU A 143 -7.83 14.94 -10.45
C LEU A 143 -6.93 13.81 -10.96
N ARG A 144 -6.87 13.63 -12.28
CA ARG A 144 -6.02 12.63 -12.91
C ARG A 144 -4.54 12.90 -12.64
N ARG A 145 -4.14 14.17 -12.73
CA ARG A 145 -2.78 14.63 -12.40
C ARG A 145 -2.45 14.37 -10.93
N PHE A 146 -3.34 14.79 -10.02
CA PHE A 146 -3.18 14.56 -8.59
C PHE A 146 -2.95 13.08 -8.24
N TYR A 147 -3.78 12.18 -8.77
CA TYR A 147 -3.60 10.73 -8.57
C TYR A 147 -2.33 10.16 -9.19
N SER A 148 -1.80 10.78 -10.24
CA SER A 148 -0.54 10.33 -10.85
C SER A 148 0.69 10.68 -9.98
N HIS A 149 0.60 11.76 -9.21
CA HIS A 149 1.66 12.23 -8.30
C HIS A 149 1.54 11.65 -6.89
N MET A 150 0.33 11.40 -6.42
CA MET A 150 0.03 10.70 -5.17
C MET A 150 -0.30 9.24 -5.46
N ARG A 151 0.72 8.43 -5.74
CA ARG A 151 0.55 7.05 -6.22
C ARG A 151 -0.08 6.10 -5.21
N HIS A 152 0.21 6.26 -3.91
CA HIS A 152 -0.16 5.28 -2.89
C HIS A 152 -0.58 5.92 -1.55
N PRO A 153 -1.66 6.72 -1.50
CA PRO A 153 -2.09 7.36 -0.25
C PRO A 153 -2.40 6.35 0.87
N SER A 154 -2.88 5.15 0.53
CA SER A 154 -3.16 4.07 1.49
C SER A 154 -1.89 3.53 2.16
N PHE A 155 -0.74 3.51 1.46
CA PHE A 155 0.52 3.05 2.04
C PHE A 155 1.07 4.00 3.09
N CYS A 156 0.75 5.30 3.04
CA CYS A 156 1.08 6.24 4.11
C CYS A 156 0.40 5.84 5.43
N ALA A 157 -0.92 5.59 5.37
CA ALA A 157 -1.69 5.17 6.54
C ALA A 157 -1.25 3.77 7.04
N LEU A 158 -0.92 2.85 6.13
CA LEU A 158 -0.37 1.55 6.49
C LEU A 158 1.00 1.66 7.19
N THR A 159 1.87 2.54 6.70
CA THR A 159 3.19 2.77 7.32
C THR A 159 3.03 3.34 8.74
N LEU A 160 2.06 4.25 8.93
CA LEU A 160 1.72 4.79 10.24
C LEU A 160 1.24 3.68 11.20
N LEU A 161 0.38 2.77 10.73
CA LEU A 161 -0.07 1.60 11.51
C LEU A 161 1.10 0.69 11.91
N LEU A 162 2.07 0.50 11.03
CA LEU A 162 3.24 -0.32 11.35
C LEU A 162 4.15 0.33 12.40
N LEU A 163 4.30 1.66 12.37
CA LEU A 163 5.13 2.41 13.31
C LEU A 163 4.48 2.62 14.67
N ILE A 164 3.19 2.96 14.71
CA ILE A 164 2.46 3.27 15.94
C ILE A 164 1.94 1.96 16.54
N HIS A 165 2.84 1.13 17.06
CA HIS A 165 2.49 -0.14 17.71
C HIS A 165 3.14 -0.24 19.12
N PRO A 166 2.44 -0.78 20.13
CA PRO A 166 2.95 -0.80 21.51
C PRO A 166 4.20 -1.67 21.69
N THR A 167 4.33 -2.74 20.93
CA THR A 167 5.50 -3.62 20.92
C THR A 167 6.12 -3.63 19.53
N MET A 168 7.36 -3.15 19.42
CA MET A 168 8.05 -3.10 18.13
C MET A 168 9.21 -4.07 18.10
N GLN A 169 9.07 -5.07 17.23
CA GLN A 169 10.12 -6.01 16.90
C GLN A 169 10.94 -5.48 15.72
N ILE A 170 12.17 -5.97 15.59
CA ILE A 170 13.10 -5.52 14.55
C ILE A 170 12.57 -5.76 13.13
N ASP A 171 11.88 -6.89 12.89
CA ASP A 171 11.32 -7.25 11.59
C ASP A 171 10.25 -6.24 11.16
N ARG A 172 9.30 -5.92 12.06
CA ARG A 172 8.28 -4.89 11.85
C ARG A 172 8.92 -3.53 11.59
N LEU A 173 10.00 -3.18 12.29
CA LEU A 173 10.67 -1.89 12.12
C LEU A 173 11.33 -1.79 10.74
N ILE A 174 11.99 -2.86 10.30
CA ILE A 174 12.56 -2.95 8.95
C ILE A 174 11.45 -2.81 7.90
N LEU A 175 10.33 -3.54 8.06
CA LEU A 175 9.17 -3.46 7.17
C LEU A 175 8.63 -2.02 7.07
N ALA A 176 8.39 -1.39 8.22
CA ALA A 176 7.89 -0.02 8.30
C ALA A 176 8.85 0.97 7.64
N HIS A 177 10.16 0.80 7.86
CA HIS A 177 11.17 1.71 7.33
C HIS A 177 11.30 1.61 5.81
N VAL A 178 11.27 0.41 5.25
CA VAL A 178 11.32 0.22 3.79
C VAL A 178 10.06 0.79 3.12
N PHE A 179 8.87 0.57 3.70
CA PHE A 179 7.65 1.19 3.18
C PHE A 179 7.70 2.72 3.29
N LEU A 180 8.22 3.27 4.39
CA LEU A 180 8.42 4.71 4.53
C LEU A 180 9.34 5.26 3.43
N LEU A 181 10.51 4.64 3.23
CA LEU A 181 11.47 5.04 2.18
C LEU A 181 10.85 4.94 0.79
N TYR A 182 10.15 3.84 0.51
CA TYR A 182 9.44 3.64 -0.75
C TYR A 182 8.41 4.76 -1.00
N MET A 183 7.67 5.17 0.03
CA MET A 183 6.68 6.23 -0.06
C MET A 183 7.30 7.60 -0.32
N ILE A 184 8.39 7.94 0.37
CA ILE A 184 9.13 9.19 0.14
C ILE A 184 9.65 9.25 -1.30
N LEU A 185 10.18 8.14 -1.82
CA LEU A 185 10.72 8.08 -3.18
C LEU A 185 9.63 8.09 -4.28
N CYS A 186 8.45 7.51 -4.00
CA CYS A 186 7.38 7.38 -4.99
C CYS A 186 6.40 8.55 -5.02
N THR A 187 6.30 9.33 -3.94
CA THR A 187 5.41 10.48 -3.86
C THR A 187 6.07 11.69 -4.51
N ARG A 188 5.38 12.33 -5.47
CA ARG A 188 5.90 13.48 -6.22
C ARG A 188 4.87 14.61 -6.30
N VAL A 189 4.18 14.86 -5.20
CA VAL A 189 3.16 15.92 -5.12
C VAL A 189 3.84 17.28 -5.23
N ASP A 190 3.29 18.16 -6.06
CA ASP A 190 3.81 19.50 -6.30
C ASP A 190 2.84 20.62 -5.88
N ASP A 191 3.26 21.88 -6.01
CA ASP A 191 2.46 23.04 -5.61
C ASP A 191 1.15 23.18 -6.42
N VAL A 192 1.15 22.71 -7.66
CA VAL A 192 -0.02 22.75 -8.54
C VAL A 192 -1.09 21.75 -8.05
N ASP A 193 -0.67 20.58 -7.58
CA ASP A 193 -1.56 19.59 -6.96
C ASP A 193 -2.17 20.14 -5.65
N TYR A 194 -1.36 20.81 -4.83
CA TYR A 194 -1.83 21.47 -3.61
C TYR A 194 -2.88 22.54 -3.93
N CYS A 195 -2.60 23.40 -4.92
CA CYS A 195 -3.54 24.44 -5.35
C CYS A 195 -4.83 23.86 -5.95
N TYR A 196 -4.77 22.70 -6.61
CA TYR A 196 -5.96 21.99 -7.07
C TYR A 196 -6.83 21.51 -5.89
N GLN A 197 -6.23 20.84 -4.90
CA GLN A 197 -6.95 20.38 -3.70
C GLN A 197 -7.60 21.54 -2.95
N ARG A 198 -6.87 22.65 -2.76
CA ARG A 198 -7.40 23.86 -2.11
C ARG A 198 -8.63 24.41 -2.85
N ARG A 199 -8.59 24.48 -4.18
CA ARG A 199 -9.74 24.92 -5.00
C ARG A 199 -10.94 23.99 -4.86
N MET A 200 -10.73 22.68 -4.79
CA MET A 200 -11.81 21.71 -4.59
C MET A 200 -12.45 21.85 -3.21
N LEU A 201 -11.65 22.08 -2.16
CA LEU A 201 -12.15 22.34 -0.81
C LEU A 201 -13.00 23.61 -0.76
N GLN A 202 -12.51 24.72 -1.32
CA GLN A 202 -13.26 25.98 -1.40
C GLN A 202 -14.56 25.87 -2.21
N ARG A 203 -14.60 25.00 -3.21
CA ARG A 203 -15.83 24.73 -3.97
C ARG A 203 -16.85 24.01 -3.09
N LYS A 204 -16.45 22.94 -2.40
CA LYS A 204 -17.32 22.20 -1.47
C LYS A 204 -17.84 23.07 -0.33
N GLU A 205 -16.98 23.93 0.22
CA GLU A 205 -17.38 24.88 1.27
C GLU A 205 -18.44 25.87 0.78
N ARG A 206 -18.30 26.40 -0.45
CA ARG A 206 -19.34 27.24 -1.05
C ARG A 206 -20.64 26.48 -1.29
N ASP A 207 -20.56 25.27 -1.81
CA ASP A 207 -21.75 24.46 -2.10
C ASP A 207 -22.52 24.11 -0.79
N LEU A 208 -21.80 23.86 0.31
CA LEU A 208 -22.38 23.64 1.64
C LEU A 208 -22.99 24.91 2.24
N ASN A 209 -22.38 26.08 2.01
CA ASN A 209 -22.90 27.36 2.51
C ASN A 209 -24.07 27.91 1.68
N CYS A 210 -24.28 27.40 0.46
CA CYS A 210 -25.37 27.79 -0.42
C CYS A 210 -26.56 26.79 -0.42
N SER A 211 -26.45 25.69 0.34
CA SER A 211 -27.52 24.69 0.55
C SER A 211 -28.19 24.89 1.91
#